data_AF-A0A817URT9-F1
#
_entry.id   AF-A0A817URT9-F1
#
_cell.length_a   1.000
_cell.length_b   1.000
_cell.length_c   1.000
_cell.angle_alpha   90.00
_cell.angle_beta   90.00
_cell.angle_gamma   90.00
#
_symmetry.space_group_name_H-M   'P 1'
#
loop_
_entity.id
_entity.type
_entity.pdbx_description
1 polymer ?
#
loop_
_entity_poly.entity_id
_entity_poly.type
_entity_poly.pdbx_seq_one_letter_code
_entity_poly.pdbx_strand_id
1 'polypeptide(L)'
;MATNKQQLTKTSSSKESVDQSINSNFESFTCLWLDQNVNSTQDNLQTQKELRQVINHLRTFDKSDECEQYIRKITKEKVVLIVSGSLGRQLVPQVHDLRQFSACYVFCQDQKANEQWANKYHKLVAKISKDQISRSKVEDDVSISVITTGSQSFQARNAIFMWFQLFIEVLLRMYHQSNDRKELLDICKKSYKGNQQQMKIIEEFEKTYKGENAIWWYTRESCFYRMMNKALRVHDFDMLFAFRFFITDIAKQIKNKHEKFIRTCENRNIIHVYRGQIIGNEELELMENIIGEFLSMNSFLSTSRDRSTTLHFARFTPKADDSQQIIFEIDIEPRLQTKAFADISQISYHQNEDEVLITLGALFRIEKVNEDKKERIWMVRVSLASEDDYHLKETFSYMKNTIGDDTDLDSLGRILLEMSEYQQARKCYRRMLDETQLASGNAALGLGKACTLCKEADESLEHLQETLRPRKIPTN
;
A
#
# COMPACT_ATOMS: atom_id res chain seq x y z
N MET A 1 -45.82 27.22 -30.46
CA MET A 1 -44.53 26.92 -31.12
C MET A 1 -43.43 27.16 -30.12
N ALA A 2 -43.08 26.12 -29.37
CA ALA A 2 -42.01 26.09 -28.39
C ALA A 2 -41.14 24.89 -28.75
N THR A 3 -39.85 25.07 -28.95
CA THR A 3 -38.89 23.95 -28.97
C THR A 3 -37.45 24.43 -28.77
N ASN A 4 -36.88 23.97 -27.67
CA ASN A 4 -35.51 23.45 -27.47
C ASN A 4 -34.30 24.21 -28.07
N LYS A 5 -33.61 24.94 -27.18
CA LYS A 5 -32.15 25.08 -27.19
C LYS A 5 -31.59 25.10 -25.76
N GLN A 6 -31.70 24.00 -25.04
CA GLN A 6 -30.92 23.74 -23.81
C GLN A 6 -30.67 22.22 -23.68
N GLN A 7 -29.74 21.72 -24.47
CA GLN A 7 -29.12 20.41 -24.28
C GLN A 7 -27.91 20.34 -25.20
N LEU A 8 -26.72 20.70 -24.70
CA LEU A 8 -25.40 20.39 -25.25
C LEU A 8 -24.38 21.16 -24.41
N THR A 9 -23.94 20.58 -23.27
CA THR A 9 -22.69 20.90 -22.52
C THR A 9 -22.61 20.19 -21.16
N LYS A 10 -23.09 18.94 -21.03
CA LYS A 10 -23.04 18.20 -19.75
C LYS A 10 -22.55 16.75 -19.86
N THR A 11 -21.63 16.45 -20.79
CA THR A 11 -21.22 15.06 -21.03
C THR A 11 -19.72 14.83 -21.28
N SER A 12 -18.86 15.83 -21.07
CA SER A 12 -17.41 15.68 -21.28
C SER A 12 -16.61 15.40 -20.00
N SER A 13 -17.02 15.86 -18.81
CA SER A 13 -16.18 15.72 -17.60
C SER A 13 -16.32 14.39 -16.84
N SER A 14 -17.36 13.59 -17.12
CA SER A 14 -17.58 12.30 -16.44
C SER A 14 -16.96 11.09 -17.13
N LYS A 15 -16.45 11.25 -18.37
CA LYS A 15 -15.77 10.17 -19.10
C LYS A 15 -14.27 10.11 -18.82
N GLU A 16 -13.62 11.26 -18.60
CA GLU A 16 -12.16 11.31 -18.34
C GLU A 16 -11.77 10.73 -16.98
N SER A 17 -12.63 10.84 -15.95
CA SER A 17 -12.37 10.27 -14.63
C SER A 17 -12.61 8.75 -14.54
N VAL A 18 -13.47 8.21 -15.41
CA VAL A 18 -13.80 6.78 -15.43
C VAL A 18 -12.78 5.97 -16.24
N ASP A 19 -12.21 6.53 -17.31
CA ASP A 19 -11.20 5.85 -18.14
C ASP A 19 -9.81 5.73 -17.48
N GLN A 20 -9.44 6.65 -16.58
CA GLN A 20 -8.19 6.53 -15.81
C GLN A 20 -8.16 5.32 -14.87
N SER A 21 -9.33 4.82 -14.44
CA SER A 21 -9.45 3.70 -13.50
C SER A 21 -9.32 2.29 -14.13
N ILE A 22 -9.10 2.19 -15.45
CA ILE A 22 -8.91 0.90 -16.14
C ILE A 22 -7.42 0.51 -16.23
N ASN A 23 -6.50 1.44 -15.92
CA ASN A 23 -5.05 1.25 -16.06
C ASN A 23 -4.24 1.29 -14.75
N SER A 24 -4.86 1.47 -13.58
CA SER A 24 -4.13 1.42 -12.31
C SER A 24 -3.81 -0.03 -11.94
N ASN A 25 -2.53 -0.38 -11.90
CA ASN A 25 -2.09 -1.62 -11.27
C ASN A 25 -2.15 -1.44 -9.74
N PHE A 26 -2.74 -2.40 -9.04
CA PHE A 26 -2.82 -2.41 -7.57
C PHE A 26 -1.85 -3.42 -6.93
N GLU A 27 -0.97 -4.04 -7.72
CA GLU A 27 0.09 -4.93 -7.26
C GLU A 27 1.45 -4.22 -7.22
N SER A 28 2.41 -4.78 -6.48
CA SER A 28 3.79 -4.27 -6.42
C SER A 28 4.55 -4.47 -7.74
N PHE A 29 4.12 -5.44 -8.55
CA PHE A 29 4.78 -5.81 -9.80
C PHE A 29 3.85 -5.61 -11.00
N THR A 30 4.46 -5.22 -12.12
CA THR A 30 3.87 -5.26 -13.45
C THR A 30 4.65 -6.27 -14.29
N CYS A 31 3.95 -7.27 -14.81
CA CYS A 31 4.53 -8.23 -15.75
C CYS A 31 4.32 -7.75 -17.18
N LEU A 32 5.41 -7.63 -17.94
CA LEU A 32 5.39 -7.27 -19.36
C LEU A 32 5.85 -8.48 -20.15
N TRP A 33 5.08 -8.88 -21.17
CA TRP A 33 5.49 -9.92 -22.11
C TRP A 33 5.68 -9.33 -23.50
N LEU A 34 6.94 -9.25 -23.93
CA LEU A 34 7.35 -8.81 -25.26
C LEU A 34 7.69 -10.02 -26.15
N ASP A 35 6.81 -10.31 -27.10
CA ASP A 35 7.00 -11.35 -28.11
C ASP A 35 6.22 -10.97 -29.39
N GLN A 36 6.84 -11.14 -30.57
CA GLN A 36 6.20 -10.82 -31.86
C GLN A 36 4.87 -11.53 -32.06
N ASN A 37 4.71 -12.71 -31.44
CA ASN A 37 3.54 -13.56 -31.54
C ASN A 37 2.73 -13.62 -30.24
N VAL A 38 2.95 -12.68 -29.31
CA VAL A 38 2.37 -12.73 -27.94
C VAL A 38 0.85 -12.91 -27.94
N ASN A 39 0.15 -12.28 -28.90
CA ASN A 39 -1.31 -12.33 -29.01
C ASN A 39 -1.83 -13.20 -30.17
N SER A 40 -0.95 -13.84 -30.95
CA SER A 40 -1.33 -14.54 -32.19
C SER A 40 -1.47 -16.05 -32.06
N THR A 41 -0.87 -16.69 -31.05
CA THR A 41 -0.90 -18.15 -30.89
C THR A 41 -1.78 -18.60 -29.72
N GLN A 42 -2.46 -19.73 -29.87
CA GLN A 42 -3.29 -20.31 -28.81
C GLN A 42 -2.46 -20.65 -27.56
N ASP A 43 -1.25 -21.16 -27.72
CA ASP A 43 -0.33 -21.48 -26.62
C ASP A 43 0.08 -20.23 -25.84
N ASN A 44 0.35 -19.11 -26.51
CA ASN A 44 0.65 -17.85 -25.84
C ASN A 44 -0.59 -17.33 -25.10
N LEU A 45 -1.78 -17.37 -25.71
CA LEU A 45 -3.02 -16.97 -25.05
C LEU A 45 -3.32 -17.84 -23.82
N GLN A 46 -3.01 -19.14 -23.86
CA GLN A 46 -3.15 -20.04 -22.72
C GLN A 46 -2.12 -19.71 -21.62
N THR A 47 -0.86 -19.49 -22.00
CA THR A 47 0.19 -19.09 -21.06
C THR A 47 -0.12 -17.73 -20.41
N GLN A 48 -0.69 -16.78 -21.17
CA GLN A 48 -1.15 -15.50 -20.61
C GLN A 48 -2.23 -15.71 -19.53
N LYS A 49 -3.16 -16.64 -19.73
CA LYS A 49 -4.18 -16.98 -18.71
C LYS A 49 -3.55 -17.57 -17.45
N GLU A 50 -2.57 -18.45 -17.60
CA GLU A 50 -1.85 -19.05 -16.48
C GLU A 50 -1.02 -18.01 -15.72
N LEU A 51 -0.27 -17.17 -16.44
CA LEU A 51 0.49 -16.06 -15.85
C LEU A 51 -0.41 -15.08 -15.10
N ARG A 52 -1.61 -14.78 -15.62
CA ARG A 52 -2.57 -13.89 -14.94
C ARG A 52 -3.08 -14.43 -13.61
N GLN A 53 -3.00 -15.73 -13.37
CA GLN A 53 -3.34 -16.31 -12.06
C GLN A 53 -2.28 -15.98 -11.01
N VAL A 54 -1.03 -15.82 -11.45
CA VAL A 54 0.15 -15.59 -10.62
C VAL A 54 0.45 -14.09 -10.45
N ILE A 55 0.41 -13.33 -11.55
CA ILE A 55 0.60 -11.89 -11.58
C ILE A 55 -0.61 -11.28 -12.28
N ASN A 56 -1.42 -10.52 -11.54
CA ASN A 56 -2.68 -10.01 -12.08
C ASN A 56 -2.43 -8.97 -13.19
N HIS A 57 -1.44 -8.10 -13.01
CA HIS A 57 -1.13 -7.07 -13.99
C HIS A 57 -0.15 -7.55 -15.07
N LEU A 58 -0.70 -8.25 -16.07
CA LEU A 58 0.01 -8.69 -17.27
C LEU A 58 -0.30 -7.76 -18.46
N ARG A 59 0.74 -7.15 -19.04
CA ARG A 59 0.68 -6.40 -20.31
C ARG A 59 1.49 -7.10 -21.38
N THR A 60 1.00 -7.07 -22.62
CA THR A 60 1.65 -7.72 -23.76
C THR A 60 2.04 -6.68 -24.81
N PHE A 61 3.19 -6.91 -25.45
CA PHE A 61 3.73 -6.05 -26.50
C PHE A 61 4.28 -6.93 -27.62
N ASP A 62 4.04 -6.54 -28.85
CA ASP A 62 4.64 -7.14 -30.05
C ASP A 62 5.80 -6.31 -30.62
N LYS A 63 5.92 -5.05 -30.16
CA LYS A 63 6.98 -4.11 -30.54
C LYS A 63 7.85 -3.69 -29.36
N SER A 64 9.17 -3.68 -29.58
CA SER A 64 10.15 -3.30 -28.56
C SER A 64 9.99 -1.86 -28.09
N ASP A 65 9.81 -0.92 -29.03
CA ASP A 65 9.77 0.52 -28.72
C ASP A 65 8.56 0.90 -27.84
N GLU A 66 7.39 0.30 -28.12
CA GLU A 66 6.19 0.49 -27.31
C GLU A 66 6.37 -0.08 -25.89
N CYS A 67 7.02 -1.25 -25.78
CA CYS A 67 7.33 -1.86 -24.49
C CYS A 67 8.31 -0.99 -23.68
N GLU A 68 9.36 -0.48 -24.31
CA GLU A 68 10.35 0.39 -23.66
C GLU A 68 9.71 1.69 -23.15
N GLN A 69 8.93 2.36 -23.98
CA GLN A 69 8.22 3.58 -23.61
C GLN A 69 7.28 3.34 -22.43
N TYR A 70 6.66 2.16 -22.34
CA TYR A 70 5.82 1.79 -21.21
C TYR A 70 6.64 1.57 -19.94
N ILE A 71 7.76 0.83 -20.01
CA ILE A 71 8.67 0.61 -18.87
C ILE A 71 9.13 1.94 -18.26
N ARG A 72 9.50 2.91 -19.11
CA ARG A 72 9.97 4.23 -18.66
C ARG A 72 8.88 5.07 -17.98
N LYS A 73 7.61 4.81 -18.26
CA LYS A 73 6.46 5.50 -17.62
C LYS A 73 6.11 4.91 -16.24
N ILE A 74 6.54 3.69 -15.95
CA ILE A 74 6.29 3.05 -14.65
C ILE A 74 7.23 3.64 -13.61
N THR A 75 6.67 4.30 -12.60
CA THR A 75 7.44 4.95 -11.52
C THR A 75 7.15 4.37 -10.13
N LYS A 76 6.02 3.69 -9.94
CA LYS A 76 5.55 3.21 -8.62
C LYS A 76 5.62 1.70 -8.42
N GLU A 77 6.05 0.96 -9.44
CA GLU A 77 5.97 -0.50 -9.47
C GLU A 77 7.26 -1.10 -9.99
N LYS A 78 7.53 -2.35 -9.61
CA LYS A 78 8.62 -3.13 -10.15
C LYS A 78 8.21 -3.84 -11.44
N VAL A 79 9.10 -3.90 -12.41
CA VAL A 79 8.86 -4.49 -13.72
C VAL A 79 9.46 -5.88 -13.79
N VAL A 80 8.64 -6.84 -14.17
CA VAL A 80 9.06 -8.19 -14.55
C VAL A 80 8.86 -8.34 -16.05
N LEU A 81 9.94 -8.57 -16.79
CA LEU A 81 9.92 -8.67 -18.24
C LEU A 81 10.04 -10.13 -18.68
N ILE A 82 9.14 -10.58 -19.55
CA ILE A 82 9.20 -11.83 -20.29
C ILE A 82 9.49 -11.46 -21.74
N VAL A 83 10.60 -11.94 -22.31
CA VAL A 83 11.03 -11.56 -23.67
C VAL A 83 11.43 -12.75 -24.50
N SER A 84 11.14 -12.70 -25.80
CA SER A 84 11.77 -13.64 -26.73
C SER A 84 13.29 -13.42 -26.80
N GLY A 85 14.07 -14.46 -27.09
CA GLY A 85 15.54 -14.39 -27.10
C GLY A 85 16.14 -13.34 -28.06
N SER A 86 15.46 -13.01 -29.17
CA SER A 86 15.90 -11.96 -30.11
C SER A 86 15.53 -10.56 -29.61
N LEU A 87 14.28 -10.36 -29.18
CA LEU A 87 13.81 -9.07 -28.66
C LEU A 87 14.49 -8.70 -27.34
N GLY A 88 14.79 -9.69 -26.50
CA GLY A 88 15.51 -9.49 -25.25
C GLY A 88 16.91 -8.91 -25.45
N ARG A 89 17.63 -9.32 -26.50
CA ARG A 89 18.96 -8.75 -26.81
C ARG A 89 18.91 -7.28 -27.20
N GLN A 90 17.79 -6.83 -27.78
CA GLN A 90 17.59 -5.44 -28.17
C GLN A 90 17.13 -4.58 -26.99
N LEU A 91 16.13 -5.04 -26.22
CA LEU A 91 15.48 -4.23 -25.20
C LEU A 91 16.26 -4.19 -23.87
N VAL A 92 16.72 -5.35 -23.37
CA VAL A 92 17.28 -5.46 -22.01
C VAL A 92 18.45 -4.49 -21.77
N PRO A 93 19.43 -4.32 -22.69
CA PRO A 93 20.51 -3.36 -22.49
C PRO A 93 20.03 -1.91 -22.28
N GLN A 94 18.85 -1.55 -22.77
CA GLN A 94 18.32 -0.18 -22.70
C GLN A 94 17.53 0.11 -21.42
N VAL A 95 17.10 -0.95 -20.72
CA VAL A 95 16.18 -0.84 -19.57
C VAL A 95 16.70 -1.49 -18.29
N HIS A 96 17.77 -2.30 -18.36
CA HIS A 96 18.26 -3.05 -17.20
C HIS A 96 18.76 -2.17 -16.04
N ASP A 97 19.28 -0.97 -16.34
CA ASP A 97 19.76 0.00 -15.35
C ASP A 97 18.63 0.82 -14.72
N LEU A 98 17.38 0.64 -15.16
CA LEU A 98 16.26 1.36 -14.58
C LEU A 98 15.92 0.78 -13.20
N ARG A 99 15.79 1.65 -12.19
CA ARG A 99 15.48 1.28 -10.79
C ARG A 99 14.19 0.45 -10.65
N GLN A 100 13.22 0.65 -11.53
CA GLN A 100 11.98 -0.13 -11.56
C GLN A 100 12.17 -1.54 -12.13
N PHE A 101 13.23 -1.82 -12.88
CA PHE A 101 13.46 -3.12 -13.51
C PHE A 101 13.89 -4.16 -12.47
N SER A 102 13.10 -5.22 -12.29
CA SER A 102 13.33 -6.22 -11.23
C SER A 102 13.84 -7.54 -11.77
N ALA A 103 13.25 -8.04 -12.88
CA ALA A 103 13.67 -9.32 -13.44
C ALA A 103 13.37 -9.43 -14.92
N CYS A 104 14.15 -10.28 -15.59
CA CYS A 104 13.98 -10.64 -16.98
C CYS A 104 13.96 -12.16 -17.14
N TYR A 105 12.94 -12.69 -17.83
CA TYR A 105 12.81 -14.09 -18.19
C TYR A 105 12.87 -14.21 -19.71
N VAL A 106 13.87 -14.93 -20.20
CA VAL A 106 14.04 -15.17 -21.63
C VAL A 106 13.25 -16.39 -22.06
N PHE A 107 12.23 -16.16 -22.89
CA PHE A 107 11.43 -17.14 -23.59
C PHE A 107 12.09 -17.48 -24.94
N CYS A 108 12.25 -18.76 -25.27
CA CYS A 108 12.89 -19.19 -26.52
C CYS A 108 12.12 -20.37 -27.14
N GLN A 109 11.65 -20.17 -28.38
CA GLN A 109 10.87 -21.12 -29.18
C GLN A 109 11.72 -22.07 -30.04
N ASP A 110 13.06 -22.01 -30.00
CA ASP A 110 13.89 -22.79 -30.94
C ASP A 110 13.67 -24.31 -30.77
N GLN A 111 12.91 -24.85 -31.72
CA GLN A 111 12.10 -26.08 -31.61
C GLN A 111 12.83 -27.31 -32.15
N LYS A 112 13.90 -27.13 -32.94
CA LYS A 112 14.56 -28.22 -33.68
C LYS A 112 15.28 -29.26 -32.83
N ALA A 113 15.44 -29.04 -31.52
CA ALA A 113 16.11 -30.00 -30.63
C ALA A 113 15.15 -30.82 -29.75
N ASN A 114 13.85 -30.51 -29.69
CA ASN A 114 13.10 -30.84 -28.48
C ASN A 114 11.57 -30.92 -28.66
N GLU A 115 11.11 -31.95 -29.39
CA GLU A 115 9.69 -32.35 -29.48
C GLU A 115 9.07 -32.83 -28.14
N GLN A 116 9.83 -32.82 -27.03
CA GLN A 116 9.34 -33.23 -25.70
C GLN A 116 8.84 -32.05 -24.81
N TRP A 117 8.67 -30.84 -25.36
CA TRP A 117 8.75 -29.58 -24.60
C TRP A 117 7.46 -28.84 -24.25
N ALA A 118 6.31 -29.52 -24.24
CA ALA A 118 5.12 -29.00 -23.54
C ALA A 118 5.42 -28.63 -22.05
N ASN A 119 6.49 -29.20 -21.48
CA ASN A 119 7.00 -28.95 -20.13
C ASN A 119 7.73 -27.61 -19.88
N LYS A 120 7.97 -26.75 -20.88
CA LYS A 120 8.67 -25.47 -20.65
C LYS A 120 7.76 -24.34 -20.13
N TYR A 121 6.51 -24.28 -20.57
CA TYR A 121 5.56 -23.25 -20.16
C TYR A 121 5.25 -23.33 -18.68
N HIS A 122 4.95 -24.54 -18.19
CA HIS A 122 4.69 -24.78 -16.77
C HIS A 122 5.89 -24.46 -15.88
N LYS A 123 7.13 -24.71 -16.36
CA LYS A 123 8.36 -24.35 -15.63
C LYS A 123 8.55 -22.84 -15.52
N LEU A 124 8.21 -22.06 -16.55
CA LEU A 124 8.31 -20.60 -16.51
C LEU A 124 7.29 -20.02 -15.54
N VAL A 125 6.02 -20.43 -15.65
CA VAL A 125 4.96 -19.99 -14.73
C VAL A 125 5.30 -20.38 -13.30
N ALA A 126 5.69 -21.64 -13.05
CA ALA A 126 6.06 -22.10 -11.71
C ALA A 126 7.28 -21.34 -11.15
N LYS A 127 8.26 -21.02 -12.00
CA LYS A 127 9.42 -20.21 -11.58
C LYS A 127 8.97 -18.80 -11.21
N ILE A 128 8.17 -18.14 -12.05
CA ILE A 128 7.63 -16.83 -11.76
C ILE A 128 6.80 -16.86 -10.48
N SER A 129 5.92 -17.85 -10.29
CA SER A 129 5.14 -18.00 -9.05
C SER A 129 6.02 -18.09 -7.81
N LYS A 130 7.02 -18.96 -7.85
CA LYS A 130 7.94 -19.16 -6.72
C LYS A 130 8.73 -17.88 -6.42
N ASP A 131 9.22 -17.21 -7.46
CA ASP A 131 9.95 -15.96 -7.33
C ASP A 131 9.03 -14.85 -6.78
N GLN A 132 7.77 -14.76 -7.25
CA GLN A 132 6.78 -13.78 -6.78
C GLN A 132 6.38 -13.99 -5.31
N ILE A 133 6.17 -15.24 -4.86
CA ILE A 133 5.88 -15.53 -3.44
C ILE A 133 7.07 -15.14 -2.56
N SER A 134 8.29 -15.42 -3.02
CA SER A 134 9.50 -15.06 -2.27
C SER A 134 9.66 -13.54 -2.20
N ARG A 135 9.38 -12.83 -3.32
CA ARG A 135 9.40 -11.37 -3.37
C ARG A 135 8.30 -10.73 -2.56
N SER A 136 7.07 -11.24 -2.53
CA SER A 136 6.01 -10.63 -1.72
C SER A 136 6.32 -10.68 -0.23
N LYS A 137 7.00 -11.74 0.26
CA LYS A 137 7.40 -11.86 1.67
C LYS A 137 8.58 -10.95 2.07
N VAL A 138 9.44 -10.55 1.13
CA VAL A 138 10.69 -9.81 1.42
C VAL A 138 10.72 -8.39 0.82
N GLU A 139 10.15 -8.22 -0.36
CA GLU A 139 9.92 -6.95 -1.06
C GLU A 139 8.52 -6.37 -0.76
N ASP A 140 7.81 -6.85 0.28
CA ASP A 140 6.83 -5.99 0.93
C ASP A 140 7.57 -4.86 1.65
N ASP A 141 7.98 -3.92 0.82
CA ASP A 141 8.76 -2.75 1.13
C ASP A 141 7.91 -1.92 2.09
N VAL A 142 8.17 -2.08 3.38
CA VAL A 142 7.51 -1.24 4.37
C VAL A 142 8.04 0.14 4.11
N SER A 143 7.16 1.11 3.85
CA SER A 143 7.59 2.49 3.73
C SER A 143 8.14 2.92 5.10
N ILE A 144 9.47 3.04 5.16
CA ILE A 144 10.17 3.51 6.34
C ILE A 144 10.28 5.02 6.22
N SER A 145 9.79 5.74 7.22
CA SER A 145 9.96 7.19 7.34
C SER A 145 10.82 7.46 8.55
N VAL A 146 11.96 8.10 8.31
CA VAL A 146 12.88 8.50 9.35
C VAL A 146 12.39 9.78 10.05
N ILE A 147 12.40 9.80 11.38
CA ILE A 147 11.97 10.92 12.22
C ILE A 147 13.16 11.40 13.04
N THR A 148 13.53 12.68 12.92
CA THR A 148 14.70 13.26 13.60
C THR A 148 14.46 14.65 14.16
N THR A 149 15.28 15.08 15.12
CA THR A 149 15.17 16.38 15.79
C THR A 149 15.85 17.57 15.10
N GLY A 150 16.66 17.37 14.05
CA GLY A 150 17.57 18.40 13.54
C GLY A 150 17.37 18.74 12.05
N SER A 151 17.38 20.04 11.72
CA SER A 151 17.32 20.67 10.37
C SER A 151 15.93 20.85 9.70
N GLN A 152 15.82 21.89 8.85
CA GLN A 152 14.58 22.25 8.12
C GLN A 152 14.10 21.15 7.16
N SER A 153 14.99 20.36 6.56
CA SER A 153 14.60 19.26 5.67
C SER A 153 13.93 18.11 6.42
N PHE A 154 14.27 17.92 7.68
CA PHE A 154 13.68 16.89 8.54
C PHE A 154 12.35 17.33 9.14
N GLN A 155 12.15 18.64 9.37
CA GLN A 155 10.85 19.18 9.80
C GLN A 155 9.73 18.85 8.80
N ALA A 156 10.00 18.94 7.49
CA ALA A 156 9.02 18.58 6.47
C ALA A 156 8.69 17.07 6.47
N ARG A 157 9.70 16.20 6.61
CA ARG A 157 9.50 14.73 6.70
C ARG A 157 8.72 14.34 7.95
N ASN A 158 9.06 14.93 9.10
CA ASN A 158 8.34 14.73 10.35
C ASN A 158 6.87 15.18 10.23
N ALA A 159 6.62 16.32 9.59
CA ALA A 159 5.27 16.83 9.38
C ALA A 159 4.42 15.88 8.51
N ILE A 160 4.96 15.40 7.39
CA ILE A 160 4.26 14.42 6.52
C ILE A 160 3.91 13.15 7.31
N PHE A 161 4.86 12.63 8.09
CA PHE A 161 4.61 11.49 8.96
C PHE A 161 3.50 11.76 9.97
N MET A 162 3.55 12.88 10.70
CA MET A 162 2.56 13.21 11.72
C MET A 162 1.16 13.40 11.12
N TRP A 163 1.05 14.05 9.96
CA TRP A 163 -0.23 14.17 9.25
C TRP A 163 -0.76 12.80 8.81
N PHE A 164 0.10 11.91 8.31
CA PHE A 164 -0.30 10.55 7.98
C PHE A 164 -0.76 9.76 9.21
N GLN A 165 -0.11 9.94 10.36
CA GLN A 165 -0.56 9.33 11.62
C GLN A 165 -1.95 9.82 12.04
N LEU A 166 -2.21 11.13 11.93
CA LEU A 166 -3.54 11.69 12.19
C LEU A 166 -4.58 11.16 11.20
N PHE A 167 -4.22 11.02 9.92
CA PHE A 167 -5.08 10.41 8.90
C PHE A 167 -5.48 8.99 9.32
N ILE A 168 -4.51 8.15 9.72
CA ILE A 168 -4.78 6.78 10.19
C ILE A 168 -5.63 6.80 11.48
N GLU A 169 -5.35 7.70 12.42
CA GLU A 169 -6.10 7.81 13.67
C GLU A 169 -7.57 8.20 13.45
N VAL A 170 -7.83 9.11 12.50
CA VAL A 170 -9.19 9.44 12.06
C VAL A 170 -9.81 8.21 11.39
N LEU A 171 -9.13 7.62 10.40
CA LEU A 171 -9.61 6.46 9.64
C LEU A 171 -10.05 5.28 10.53
N LEU A 172 -9.28 4.99 11.59
CA LEU A 172 -9.55 3.90 12.55
C LEU A 172 -10.75 4.16 13.48
N ARG A 173 -11.11 5.43 13.69
CA ARG A 173 -12.20 5.86 14.57
C ARG A 173 -13.46 6.23 13.80
N MET A 174 -13.35 6.46 12.49
CA MET A 174 -14.48 6.72 11.61
C MET A 174 -15.52 5.60 11.70
N TYR A 175 -16.77 6.00 11.89
CA TYR A 175 -17.90 5.08 11.77
C TYR A 175 -18.02 4.62 10.32
N HIS A 176 -18.14 3.31 10.13
CA HIS A 176 -18.32 2.72 8.81
C HIS A 176 -19.60 1.87 8.77
N GLN A 177 -20.36 2.01 7.70
CA GLN A 177 -21.62 1.28 7.48
C GLN A 177 -21.38 -0.05 6.78
N SER A 178 -22.38 -0.95 6.82
CA SER A 178 -22.32 -2.23 6.11
C SER A 178 -22.09 -2.10 4.59
N ASN A 179 -22.56 -0.99 3.99
CA ASN A 179 -22.40 -0.71 2.56
C ASN A 179 -20.96 -0.33 2.17
N ASP A 180 -20.10 0.03 3.13
CA ASP A 180 -18.73 0.46 2.87
C ASP A 180 -17.86 -0.66 2.26
N ARG A 181 -18.26 -1.91 2.49
CA ARG A 181 -17.64 -3.10 1.88
C ARG A 181 -17.81 -3.13 0.37
N LYS A 182 -18.92 -2.60 -0.15
CA LYS A 182 -19.27 -2.69 -1.57
C LYS A 182 -18.28 -1.92 -2.43
N GLU A 183 -17.87 -0.74 -1.98
CA GLU A 183 -16.87 0.10 -2.68
C GLU A 183 -15.55 -0.68 -2.89
N LEU A 184 -15.01 -1.29 -1.84
CA LEU A 184 -13.82 -2.12 -1.94
C LEU A 184 -14.03 -3.32 -2.87
N LEU A 185 -15.16 -4.03 -2.72
CA LEU A 185 -15.46 -5.21 -3.54
C LEU A 185 -15.58 -4.87 -5.03
N ASP A 186 -16.21 -3.75 -5.37
CA ASP A 186 -16.35 -3.29 -6.75
C ASP A 186 -14.97 -2.97 -7.37
N ILE A 187 -14.09 -2.31 -6.60
CA ILE A 187 -12.69 -2.07 -7.01
C ILE A 187 -11.95 -3.38 -7.22
N CYS A 188 -12.03 -4.33 -6.28
CA CYS A 188 -11.37 -5.64 -6.38
C CYS A 188 -11.86 -6.43 -7.60
N LYS A 189 -13.19 -6.54 -7.79
CA LYS A 189 -13.79 -7.26 -8.93
C LYS A 189 -13.38 -6.66 -10.27
N LYS A 190 -13.29 -5.33 -10.35
CA LYS A 190 -12.82 -4.64 -11.56
C LYS A 190 -11.34 -4.90 -11.81
N SER A 191 -10.51 -4.81 -10.77
CA SER A 191 -9.05 -4.91 -10.87
C SER A 191 -8.56 -6.33 -11.18
N TYR A 192 -9.24 -7.35 -10.66
CA TYR A 192 -8.89 -8.76 -10.84
C TYR A 192 -9.74 -9.46 -11.89
N LYS A 193 -10.39 -8.68 -12.77
CA LYS A 193 -11.18 -9.21 -13.89
C LYS A 193 -10.31 -10.09 -14.79
N GLY A 194 -10.58 -11.39 -14.76
CA GLY A 194 -9.83 -12.40 -15.54
C GLY A 194 -8.89 -13.28 -14.72
N ASN A 195 -8.63 -12.94 -13.45
CA ASN A 195 -7.97 -13.85 -12.51
C ASN A 195 -9.02 -14.67 -11.77
N GLN A 196 -9.33 -15.87 -12.28
CA GLN A 196 -10.40 -16.72 -11.73
C GLN A 196 -10.15 -17.14 -10.27
N GLN A 197 -8.89 -17.33 -9.87
CA GLN A 197 -8.55 -17.70 -8.50
C GLN A 197 -8.88 -16.56 -7.53
N GLN A 198 -8.43 -15.34 -7.84
CA GLN A 198 -8.71 -14.16 -7.02
C GLN A 198 -10.21 -13.80 -7.03
N MET A 199 -10.90 -13.97 -8.16
CA MET A 199 -12.36 -13.74 -8.21
C MET A 199 -13.13 -14.65 -7.25
N LYS A 200 -12.75 -15.94 -7.14
CA LYS A 200 -13.36 -16.85 -6.14
C LYS A 200 -13.09 -16.40 -4.71
N ILE A 201 -11.88 -15.93 -4.42
CA ILE A 201 -11.50 -15.40 -3.10
C ILE A 201 -12.33 -14.15 -2.77
N ILE A 202 -12.54 -13.26 -3.74
CA ILE A 202 -13.36 -12.05 -3.58
C ILE A 202 -14.83 -12.42 -3.31
N GLU A 203 -15.38 -13.38 -4.04
CA GLU A 203 -16.75 -13.88 -3.81
C GLU A 203 -16.92 -14.56 -2.44
N GLU A 204 -15.90 -15.29 -1.99
CA GLU A 204 -15.85 -15.90 -0.66
C GLU A 204 -15.81 -14.82 0.42
N PHE A 205 -14.96 -13.81 0.27
CA PHE A 205 -14.88 -12.66 1.18
C PHE A 205 -16.22 -11.93 1.28
N GLU A 206 -16.85 -11.62 0.14
CA GLU A 206 -18.15 -10.94 0.10
C GLU A 206 -19.24 -11.69 0.88
N LYS A 207 -19.23 -13.02 0.85
CA LYS A 207 -20.22 -13.88 1.51
C LYS A 207 -19.92 -14.14 2.98
N THR A 208 -18.64 -14.23 3.36
CA THR A 208 -18.22 -14.82 4.64
C THR A 208 -17.45 -13.89 5.57
N TYR A 209 -17.02 -12.72 5.09
CA TYR A 209 -16.22 -11.79 5.88
C TYR A 209 -16.96 -11.24 7.11
N LYS A 210 -16.28 -11.29 8.25
CA LYS A 210 -16.69 -10.71 9.52
C LYS A 210 -15.51 -10.00 10.18
N GLY A 211 -15.75 -8.94 10.94
CA GLY A 211 -14.65 -8.22 11.59
C GLY A 211 -13.81 -9.09 12.54
N GLU A 212 -14.38 -10.18 13.07
CA GLU A 212 -13.69 -11.19 13.90
C GLU A 212 -12.68 -12.06 13.15
N ASN A 213 -12.75 -12.17 11.82
CA ASN A 213 -11.82 -12.95 10.99
C ASN A 213 -10.93 -12.09 10.07
N ALA A 214 -10.85 -10.79 10.33
CA ALA A 214 -10.06 -9.85 9.53
C ALA A 214 -8.56 -10.20 9.42
N ILE A 215 -7.88 -10.59 10.51
CA ILE A 215 -6.46 -11.00 10.45
C ILE A 215 -6.25 -12.25 9.60
N TRP A 216 -7.19 -13.20 9.63
CA TRP A 216 -7.15 -14.39 8.77
C TRP A 216 -7.22 -13.99 7.29
N TRP A 217 -8.13 -13.08 6.94
CA TRP A 217 -8.23 -12.55 5.58
C TRP A 217 -7.01 -11.71 5.17
N TYR A 218 -6.43 -10.99 6.11
CA TYR A 218 -5.22 -10.19 5.88
C TYR A 218 -4.02 -11.07 5.57
N THR A 219 -3.81 -12.14 6.34
CA THR A 219 -2.66 -13.03 6.17
C THR A 219 -2.84 -14.07 5.06
N ARG A 220 -4.07 -14.28 4.56
CA ARG A 220 -4.32 -15.13 3.40
C ARG A 220 -3.75 -14.50 2.13
N GLU A 221 -3.07 -15.31 1.33
CA GLU A 221 -2.58 -14.92 0.01
C GLU A 221 -3.75 -14.49 -0.92
N SER A 222 -3.99 -13.19 -0.97
CA SER A 222 -5.17 -12.61 -1.61
C SER A 222 -4.89 -11.18 -2.10
N CYS A 223 -5.77 -10.68 -2.96
CA CYS A 223 -5.74 -9.29 -3.39
C CYS A 223 -5.82 -8.30 -2.23
N PHE A 224 -6.54 -8.63 -1.14
CA PHE A 224 -6.74 -7.72 0.00
C PHE A 224 -5.42 -7.36 0.68
N TYR A 225 -4.58 -8.36 0.95
CA TYR A 225 -3.24 -8.15 1.50
C TYR A 225 -2.39 -7.25 0.58
N ARG A 226 -2.29 -7.61 -0.70
CA ARG A 226 -1.44 -6.90 -1.67
C ARG A 226 -1.87 -5.44 -1.87
N MET A 227 -3.15 -5.22 -2.13
CA MET A 227 -3.69 -3.89 -2.41
C MET A 227 -3.57 -2.98 -1.19
N MET A 228 -3.87 -3.49 0.02
CA MET A 228 -3.82 -2.69 1.24
C MET A 228 -2.37 -2.32 1.59
N ASN A 229 -1.43 -3.27 1.57
CA ASN A 229 -0.02 -2.98 1.85
C ASN A 229 0.58 -2.02 0.80
N LYS A 230 0.20 -2.15 -0.48
CA LYS A 230 0.57 -1.16 -1.51
C LYS A 230 0.01 0.22 -1.17
N ALA A 231 -1.28 0.31 -0.84
CA ALA A 231 -1.94 1.58 -0.52
C ALA A 231 -1.29 2.29 0.67
N LEU A 232 -0.91 1.54 1.71
CA LEU A 232 -0.17 2.04 2.86
C LEU A 232 1.22 2.55 2.48
N ARG A 233 1.95 1.81 1.63
CA ARG A 233 3.31 2.15 1.16
C ARG A 233 3.35 3.44 0.34
N VAL A 234 2.37 3.64 -0.55
CA VAL A 234 2.35 4.77 -1.50
C VAL A 234 1.38 5.88 -1.12
N HIS A 235 0.83 5.82 0.10
CA HIS A 235 -0.19 6.75 0.61
C HIS A 235 -1.38 6.93 -0.35
N ASP A 236 -1.91 5.82 -0.88
CA ASP A 236 -3.11 5.86 -1.72
C ASP A 236 -4.36 6.06 -0.85
N PHE A 237 -4.67 7.33 -0.56
CA PHE A 237 -5.74 7.71 0.35
C PHE A 237 -7.13 7.22 -0.10
N ASP A 238 -7.38 7.15 -1.41
CA ASP A 238 -8.65 6.63 -1.94
C ASP A 238 -8.79 5.13 -1.60
N MET A 239 -7.73 4.35 -1.82
CA MET A 239 -7.71 2.93 -1.47
C MET A 239 -7.74 2.72 0.05
N LEU A 240 -6.99 3.51 0.83
CA LEU A 240 -7.02 3.43 2.29
C LEU A 240 -8.42 3.72 2.83
N PHE A 241 -9.12 4.70 2.25
CA PHE A 241 -10.51 4.97 2.57
C PHE A 241 -11.42 3.80 2.23
N ALA A 242 -11.29 3.17 1.06
CA ALA A 242 -12.06 1.97 0.70
C ALA A 242 -11.76 0.79 1.65
N PHE A 243 -10.52 0.67 2.13
CA PHE A 243 -10.10 -0.34 3.11
C PHE A 243 -10.41 0.00 4.57
N ARG A 244 -11.00 1.16 4.88
CA ARG A 244 -11.16 1.68 6.25
C ARG A 244 -11.77 0.68 7.23
N PHE A 245 -12.82 -0.05 6.82
CA PHE A 245 -13.47 -1.04 7.68
C PHE A 245 -12.53 -2.20 7.99
N PHE A 246 -11.80 -2.69 6.97
CA PHE A 246 -10.90 -3.83 7.09
C PHE A 246 -9.68 -3.49 7.95
N ILE A 247 -9.06 -2.33 7.70
CA ILE A 247 -7.96 -1.78 8.51
C ILE A 247 -8.41 -1.64 9.97
N THR A 248 -9.61 -1.10 10.20
CA THR A 248 -10.17 -0.93 11.55
C THR A 248 -10.38 -2.27 12.26
N ASP A 249 -10.94 -3.26 11.56
CA ASP A 249 -11.17 -4.59 12.13
C ASP A 249 -9.85 -5.30 12.49
N ILE A 250 -8.83 -5.20 11.63
CA ILE A 250 -7.48 -5.73 11.92
C ILE A 250 -6.90 -5.06 13.16
N ALA A 251 -6.89 -3.72 13.20
CA ALA A 251 -6.35 -2.96 14.33
C ALA A 251 -7.08 -3.28 15.65
N LYS A 252 -8.40 -3.44 15.61
CA LYS A 252 -9.20 -3.87 16.77
C LYS A 252 -8.81 -5.26 17.26
N GLN A 253 -8.61 -6.22 16.36
CA GLN A 253 -8.18 -7.56 16.77
C GLN A 253 -6.78 -7.56 17.39
N ILE A 254 -5.83 -6.82 16.82
CA ILE A 254 -4.48 -6.66 17.39
C ILE A 254 -4.60 -6.05 18.79
N LYS A 255 -5.36 -4.97 18.94
CA LYS A 255 -5.57 -4.29 20.22
C LYS A 255 -6.19 -5.21 21.28
N ASN A 256 -7.24 -5.94 20.94
CA ASN A 256 -7.90 -6.86 21.88
C ASN A 256 -6.95 -7.97 22.35
N LYS A 257 -6.15 -8.54 21.43
CA LYS A 257 -5.13 -9.54 21.79
C LYS A 257 -4.00 -8.95 22.62
N HIS A 258 -3.53 -7.76 22.28
CA HIS A 258 -2.53 -7.02 23.02
C HIS A 258 -2.99 -6.80 24.47
N GLU A 259 -4.18 -6.23 24.67
CA GLU A 259 -4.74 -5.99 26.00
C GLU A 259 -4.87 -7.28 26.81
N LYS A 260 -5.32 -8.37 26.17
CA LYS A 260 -5.39 -9.68 26.82
C LYS A 260 -4.00 -10.15 27.23
N PHE A 261 -3.02 -10.08 26.34
CA PHE A 261 -1.63 -10.46 26.60
C PHE A 261 -1.05 -9.68 27.78
N ILE A 262 -1.15 -8.35 27.77
CA ILE A 262 -0.62 -7.49 28.84
C ILE A 262 -1.26 -7.80 30.19
N ARG A 263 -2.56 -8.12 30.24
CA ARG A 263 -3.26 -8.50 31.48
C ARG A 263 -2.83 -9.85 32.03
N THR A 264 -2.51 -10.83 31.16
CA THR A 264 -2.16 -12.20 31.57
C THR A 264 -0.67 -12.47 31.66
N CYS A 265 0.18 -11.58 31.14
CA CYS A 265 1.62 -11.77 31.09
C CYS A 265 2.24 -11.56 32.48
N GLU A 266 2.48 -12.67 33.19
CA GLU A 266 3.15 -12.66 34.51
C GLU A 266 4.64 -12.27 34.36
N ASN A 267 5.32 -12.86 33.37
CA ASN A 267 6.71 -12.59 33.06
C ASN A 267 6.81 -11.56 31.94
N ARG A 268 6.86 -10.28 32.30
CA ARG A 268 7.03 -9.14 31.39
C ARG A 268 8.45 -9.05 30.82
N ASN A 269 8.91 -10.15 30.22
CA ASN A 269 10.19 -10.23 29.53
C ASN A 269 10.11 -9.51 28.20
N ILE A 270 11.26 -9.03 27.72
CA ILE A 270 11.38 -8.45 26.40
C ILE A 270 11.06 -9.53 25.36
N ILE A 271 10.24 -9.17 24.38
CA ILE A 271 9.90 -10.02 23.24
C ILE A 271 10.82 -9.61 22.10
N HIS A 272 11.54 -10.59 21.54
CA HIS A 272 12.40 -10.39 20.38
C HIS A 272 11.71 -10.89 19.12
N VAL A 273 11.61 -10.03 18.12
CA VAL A 273 11.05 -10.37 16.80
C VAL A 273 11.95 -9.83 15.69
N TYR A 274 11.84 -10.44 14.51
CA TYR A 274 12.74 -10.21 13.38
C TYR A 274 11.93 -9.91 12.12
N ARG A 275 12.47 -9.02 11.29
CA ARG A 275 11.94 -8.76 9.93
C ARG A 275 13.07 -8.55 8.95
N GLY A 276 13.05 -9.30 7.84
CA GLY A 276 13.98 -9.11 6.72
C GLY A 276 13.37 -8.15 5.70
N GLN A 277 14.19 -7.25 5.16
CA GLN A 277 13.78 -6.29 4.14
C GLN A 277 14.96 -5.88 3.25
N ILE A 278 14.65 -5.40 2.04
CA ILE A 278 15.62 -4.69 1.19
C ILE A 278 15.37 -3.19 1.33
N ILE A 279 16.42 -2.42 1.54
CA ILE A 279 16.37 -0.95 1.60
C ILE A 279 17.41 -0.35 0.66
N GLY A 280 17.23 0.91 0.24
CA GLY A 280 18.25 1.61 -0.53
C GLY A 280 19.45 1.99 0.33
N ASN A 281 20.58 2.24 -0.34
CA ASN A 281 21.81 2.65 0.33
C ASN A 281 21.62 3.97 1.10
N GLU A 282 20.87 4.93 0.55
CA GLU A 282 20.60 6.22 1.19
C GLU A 282 19.81 6.07 2.49
N GLU A 283 18.80 5.19 2.54
CA GLU A 283 18.05 4.93 3.76
C GLU A 283 18.89 4.25 4.83
N LEU A 284 19.79 3.33 4.44
CA LEU A 284 20.72 2.68 5.36
C LEU A 284 21.70 3.69 5.96
N GLU A 285 22.38 4.46 5.12
CA GLU A 285 23.31 5.52 5.55
C GLU A 285 22.62 6.52 6.47
N LEU A 286 21.36 6.87 6.17
CA LEU A 286 20.57 7.74 7.03
C LEU A 286 20.37 7.12 8.41
N MET A 287 20.01 5.83 8.51
CA MET A 287 19.84 5.13 9.79
C MET A 287 21.15 5.04 10.59
N GLU A 288 22.29 4.84 9.94
CA GLU A 288 23.60 4.83 10.59
C GLU A 288 23.93 6.18 11.26
N ASN A 289 23.50 7.29 10.65
CA ASN A 289 23.81 8.63 11.11
C ASN A 289 22.89 9.17 12.21
N ILE A 290 21.80 8.47 12.55
CA ILE A 290 20.74 8.96 13.45
C ILE A 290 20.41 7.97 14.58
N ILE A 291 21.38 7.15 14.98
CA ILE A 291 21.21 6.23 16.11
C ILE A 291 20.70 6.99 17.34
N GLY A 292 19.68 6.45 18.00
CA GLY A 292 18.95 7.06 19.11
C GLY A 292 17.65 7.77 18.70
N GLU A 293 17.48 8.11 17.42
CA GLU A 293 16.25 8.69 16.84
C GLU A 293 15.23 7.61 16.45
N PHE A 294 14.12 8.02 15.83
CA PHE A 294 12.97 7.15 15.56
C PHE A 294 12.77 6.84 14.07
N LEU A 295 12.32 5.62 13.80
CA LEU A 295 11.77 5.17 12.54
C LEU A 295 10.27 4.99 12.67
N SER A 296 9.53 5.45 11.67
CA SER A 296 8.15 5.05 11.44
C SER A 296 8.09 4.00 10.35
N MET A 297 7.20 3.03 10.55
CA MET A 297 6.80 2.07 9.54
C MET A 297 5.29 2.22 9.29
N ASN A 298 4.90 2.67 8.10
CA ASN A 298 3.51 3.07 7.83
C ASN A 298 2.58 1.89 7.45
N SER A 299 2.97 0.65 7.73
CA SER A 299 2.16 -0.56 7.48
C SER A 299 1.92 -1.36 8.75
N PHE A 300 0.99 -2.33 8.70
CA PHE A 300 1.01 -3.39 9.70
C PHE A 300 2.34 -4.13 9.57
N LEU A 301 3.09 -4.23 10.66
CA LEU A 301 4.43 -4.78 10.60
C LEU A 301 4.38 -6.25 10.98
N SER A 302 4.46 -7.10 9.97
CA SER A 302 4.61 -8.54 10.13
C SER A 302 6.06 -8.86 10.53
N THR A 303 6.21 -9.61 11.62
CA THR A 303 7.50 -9.99 12.19
C THR A 303 7.46 -11.44 12.63
N SER A 304 8.62 -12.11 12.68
CA SER A 304 8.73 -13.49 13.13
C SER A 304 9.56 -13.58 14.40
N ARG A 305 9.23 -14.49 15.33
CA ARG A 305 10.14 -14.84 16.43
C ARG A 305 11.33 -15.69 15.99
N ASP A 306 11.25 -16.29 14.81
CA ASP A 306 12.33 -17.11 14.27
C ASP A 306 13.28 -16.30 13.39
N ARG A 307 14.45 -15.99 13.97
CA ARG A 307 15.56 -15.33 13.29
C ARG A 307 16.06 -16.13 12.08
N SER A 308 16.10 -17.46 12.17
CA SER A 308 16.67 -18.32 11.13
C SER A 308 15.82 -18.31 9.86
N THR A 309 14.50 -18.41 10.01
CA THR A 309 13.54 -18.28 8.92
C THR A 309 13.64 -16.89 8.26
N THR A 310 13.76 -15.83 9.06
CA THR A 310 13.88 -14.46 8.55
C THR A 310 15.18 -14.25 7.77
N LEU A 311 16.31 -14.73 8.30
CA LEU A 311 17.61 -14.66 7.64
C LEU A 311 17.64 -15.47 6.35
N HIS A 312 17.00 -16.64 6.33
CA HIS A 312 16.83 -17.42 5.12
C HIS A 312 16.12 -16.57 4.06
N PHE A 313 14.94 -16.03 4.35
CA PHE A 313 14.19 -15.21 3.40
C PHE A 313 14.98 -13.99 2.89
N ALA A 314 15.62 -13.24 3.79
CA ALA A 314 16.38 -12.04 3.39
C ALA A 314 17.48 -12.35 2.36
N ARG A 315 18.14 -13.50 2.45
CA ARG A 315 19.23 -13.91 1.52
C ARG A 315 18.77 -14.30 0.14
N PHE A 316 17.60 -14.91 0.03
CA PHE A 316 17.11 -15.44 -1.25
C PHE A 316 16.59 -14.36 -2.19
N THR A 317 16.40 -13.13 -1.70
CA THR A 317 15.90 -12.03 -2.50
C THR A 317 17.06 -11.30 -3.17
N PRO A 318 17.14 -11.30 -4.51
CA PRO A 318 18.20 -10.57 -5.22
C PRO A 318 18.16 -9.09 -4.84
N LYS A 319 19.32 -8.52 -4.49
CA LYS A 319 19.45 -7.07 -4.27
C LYS A 319 19.99 -6.39 -5.53
N ALA A 320 19.52 -5.18 -5.80
CA ALA A 320 20.10 -4.29 -6.79
C ALA A 320 21.37 -3.62 -6.23
N ASP A 321 22.22 -3.08 -7.11
CA ASP A 321 23.50 -2.44 -6.72
C ASP A 321 23.29 -1.22 -5.79
N ASP A 322 22.16 -0.53 -5.90
CA ASP A 322 21.75 0.62 -5.08
C ASP A 322 21.03 0.22 -3.78
N SER A 323 21.05 -1.07 -3.41
CA SER A 323 20.28 -1.60 -2.28
C SER A 323 21.05 -2.58 -1.40
N GLN A 324 20.60 -2.69 -0.15
CA GLN A 324 21.11 -3.61 0.86
C GLN A 324 20.00 -4.49 1.43
N GLN A 325 20.37 -5.74 1.71
CA GLN A 325 19.55 -6.62 2.54
C GLN A 325 19.82 -6.28 4.01
N ILE A 326 18.75 -6.10 4.77
CA ILE A 326 18.82 -5.87 6.21
C ILE A 326 17.92 -6.83 6.97
N ILE A 327 18.22 -7.02 8.26
CA ILE A 327 17.31 -7.59 9.25
C ILE A 327 17.11 -6.57 10.36
N PHE A 328 15.85 -6.21 10.58
CA PHE A 328 15.44 -5.56 11.81
C PHE A 328 15.38 -6.58 12.94
N GLU A 329 16.13 -6.32 14.01
CA GLU A 329 15.97 -7.00 15.31
C GLU A 329 15.17 -6.05 16.20
N ILE A 330 13.91 -6.40 16.48
CA ILE A 330 12.96 -5.53 17.15
C ILE A 330 12.73 -6.04 18.57
N ASP A 331 13.09 -5.21 19.54
CA ASP A 331 12.84 -5.44 20.95
C ASP A 331 11.52 -4.79 21.36
N ILE A 332 10.60 -5.58 21.91
CA ILE A 332 9.31 -5.10 22.43
C ILE A 332 9.30 -5.31 23.93
N GLU A 333 9.21 -4.21 24.70
CA GLU A 333 9.13 -4.27 26.16
C GLU A 333 7.67 -4.18 26.62
N PRO A 334 7.05 -5.29 27.10
CA PRO A 334 5.62 -5.29 27.46
C PRO A 334 5.25 -4.41 28.66
N ARG A 335 6.25 -3.85 29.35
CA ARG A 335 6.08 -2.96 30.50
C ARG A 335 5.78 -1.52 30.09
N LEU A 336 6.21 -1.15 28.89
CA LEU A 336 6.02 0.19 28.35
C LEU A 336 4.62 0.32 27.75
N GLN A 337 4.06 1.52 27.81
CA GLN A 337 2.86 1.85 27.05
C GLN A 337 3.28 2.07 25.60
N THR A 338 3.12 1.05 24.75
CA THR A 338 3.47 1.08 23.33
C THR A 338 2.24 1.04 22.44
N LYS A 339 2.44 1.18 21.13
CA LYS A 339 1.44 0.74 20.16
C LYS A 339 1.16 -0.77 20.31
N ALA A 340 -0.05 -1.17 19.96
CA ALA A 340 -0.51 -2.53 20.12
C ALA A 340 0.23 -3.51 19.19
N PHE A 341 0.51 -4.69 19.71
CA PHE A 341 1.09 -5.81 18.99
C PHE A 341 0.41 -7.11 19.43
N ALA A 342 0.36 -8.11 18.55
CA ALA A 342 -0.29 -9.37 18.86
C ALA A 342 0.44 -10.55 18.22
N ASP A 343 0.53 -11.64 18.99
CA ASP A 343 0.77 -12.97 18.43
C ASP A 343 -0.47 -13.42 17.65
N ILE A 344 -0.27 -13.67 16.35
CA ILE A 344 -1.36 -14.02 15.44
C ILE A 344 -1.27 -15.46 14.93
N SER A 345 -0.31 -16.26 15.40
CA SER A 345 -0.13 -17.67 15.00
C SER A 345 -1.44 -18.48 15.05
N GLN A 346 -2.31 -18.22 16.03
CA GLN A 346 -3.56 -18.98 16.22
C GLN A 346 -4.75 -18.46 15.40
N ILE A 347 -4.63 -17.30 14.75
CA ILE A 347 -5.74 -16.66 14.03
C ILE A 347 -5.39 -16.22 12.60
N SER A 348 -4.13 -16.33 12.21
CA SER A 348 -3.69 -16.11 10.85
C SER A 348 -4.14 -17.26 9.94
N TYR A 349 -4.07 -17.02 8.63
CA TYR A 349 -4.20 -18.06 7.61
C TYR A 349 -3.05 -19.09 7.71
N HIS A 350 -1.87 -18.63 8.13
CA HIS A 350 -0.65 -19.42 8.26
C HIS A 350 -0.41 -19.82 9.73
N GLN A 351 -1.14 -20.83 10.20
CA GLN A 351 -1.15 -21.20 11.63
C GLN A 351 0.19 -21.73 12.19
N ASN A 352 1.14 -22.06 11.32
CA ASN A 352 2.45 -22.61 11.69
C ASN A 352 3.56 -21.55 11.69
N GLU A 353 3.24 -20.29 11.44
CA GLU A 353 4.22 -19.19 11.49
C GLU A 353 4.17 -18.55 12.89
N ASP A 354 5.33 -18.41 13.54
CA ASP A 354 5.50 -17.68 14.81
C ASP A 354 5.45 -16.16 14.58
N GLU A 355 4.34 -15.71 13.99
CA GLU A 355 4.14 -14.35 13.53
C GLU A 355 3.60 -13.46 14.66
N VAL A 356 4.28 -12.32 14.85
CA VAL A 356 3.83 -11.21 15.68
C VAL A 356 3.54 -10.03 14.77
N LEU A 357 2.32 -9.52 14.84
CA LEU A 357 1.87 -8.38 14.04
C LEU A 357 1.80 -7.12 14.91
N ILE A 358 2.48 -6.06 14.49
CA ILE A 358 2.46 -4.75 15.16
C ILE A 358 1.52 -3.82 14.36
N THR A 359 0.69 -3.06 15.08
CA THR A 359 -0.30 -2.16 14.47
C THR A 359 0.34 -0.99 13.72
N LEU A 360 -0.44 -0.39 12.82
CA LEU A 360 -0.08 0.83 12.11
C LEU A 360 0.35 1.96 13.06
N GLY A 361 1.32 2.75 12.61
CA GLY A 361 1.76 3.94 13.34
C GLY A 361 2.70 3.68 14.51
N ALA A 362 3.29 2.49 14.55
CA ALA A 362 4.37 2.18 15.47
C ALA A 362 5.63 2.98 15.13
N LEU A 363 6.26 3.50 16.19
CA LEU A 363 7.58 4.11 16.14
C LEU A 363 8.61 3.15 16.72
N PHE A 364 9.81 3.18 16.17
CA PHE A 364 10.91 2.32 16.56
C PHE A 364 12.16 3.16 16.82
N ARG A 365 12.72 3.10 18.02
CA ARG A 365 13.98 3.77 18.32
C ARG A 365 15.14 2.98 17.74
N ILE A 366 16.05 3.63 17.01
CA ILE A 366 17.24 2.99 16.45
C ILE A 366 18.28 2.84 17.55
N GLU A 367 18.61 1.60 17.93
CA GLU A 367 19.62 1.33 18.96
C GLU A 367 21.00 1.12 18.35
N LYS A 368 21.05 0.44 17.19
CA LYS A 368 22.31 0.08 16.54
C LYS A 368 22.10 -0.27 15.08
N VAL A 369 23.07 0.11 14.24
CA VAL A 369 23.18 -0.36 12.86
C VAL A 369 24.59 -0.92 12.67
N ASN A 370 24.70 -2.15 12.16
CA ASN A 370 26.00 -2.75 11.85
C ASN A 370 25.90 -3.87 10.81
N GLU A 371 26.94 -4.02 10.00
CA GLU A 371 27.06 -5.14 9.07
C GLU A 371 27.51 -6.42 9.80
N ASP A 372 26.79 -7.52 9.61
CA ASP A 372 27.29 -8.86 9.91
C ASP A 372 28.13 -9.34 8.73
N LYS A 373 29.45 -9.18 8.84
CA LYS A 373 30.41 -9.56 7.79
C LYS A 373 30.37 -11.04 7.42
N LYS A 374 30.03 -11.91 8.37
CA LYS A 374 29.97 -13.35 8.13
C LYS A 374 28.75 -13.68 7.28
N GLU A 375 27.64 -13.08 7.62
CA GLU A 375 26.36 -13.33 6.97
C GLU A 375 26.08 -12.39 5.79
N ARG A 376 26.98 -11.40 5.55
CA ARG A 376 26.92 -10.36 4.50
C ARG A 376 25.57 -9.64 4.45
N ILE A 377 25.04 -9.35 5.63
CA ILE A 377 23.74 -8.71 5.82
C ILE A 377 23.84 -7.64 6.89
N TRP A 378 23.08 -6.57 6.74
CA TRP A 378 23.02 -5.50 7.72
C TRP A 378 22.03 -5.83 8.83
N MET A 379 22.44 -5.58 10.07
CA MET A 379 21.62 -5.77 11.26
C MET A 379 21.25 -4.40 11.80
N VAL A 380 19.94 -4.16 11.91
CA VAL A 380 19.39 -2.91 12.44
C VAL A 380 18.61 -3.26 13.71
N ARG A 381 19.19 -2.99 14.87
CA ARG A 381 18.52 -3.22 16.16
C ARG A 381 17.68 -2.01 16.51
N VAL A 382 16.40 -2.24 16.77
CA VAL A 382 15.44 -1.21 17.13
C VAL A 382 14.59 -1.65 18.30
N SER A 383 14.03 -0.71 19.05
CA SER A 383 13.07 -0.98 20.12
C SER A 383 11.71 -0.35 19.79
N LEU A 384 10.62 -1.06 20.07
CA LEU A 384 9.27 -0.49 19.91
C LEU A 384 9.09 0.65 20.91
N ALA A 385 8.91 1.86 20.39
CA ALA A 385 8.84 3.06 21.20
C ALA A 385 7.58 3.11 22.08
N SER A 386 7.73 3.68 23.27
CA SER A 386 6.59 4.04 24.09
C SER A 386 5.86 5.27 23.51
N GLU A 387 4.54 5.33 23.71
CA GLU A 387 3.73 6.49 23.33
C GLU A 387 4.12 7.77 24.11
N ASP A 388 4.90 7.65 25.17
CA ASP A 388 5.40 8.77 25.97
C ASP A 388 6.81 9.24 25.58
N ASP A 389 7.52 8.51 24.72
CA ASP A 389 8.98 8.58 24.59
C ASP A 389 9.47 9.40 23.38
N TYR A 390 8.56 9.98 22.59
CA TYR A 390 8.95 10.75 21.41
C TYR A 390 8.74 12.26 21.61
N HIS A 391 9.79 13.03 21.30
CA HIS A 391 9.84 14.49 21.46
C HIS A 391 8.80 15.25 20.62
N LEU A 392 8.18 14.59 19.62
CA LEU A 392 7.10 15.19 18.82
C LEU A 392 5.73 15.05 19.48
N LYS A 393 5.61 14.52 20.70
CA LYS A 393 4.31 14.37 21.40
C LYS A 393 3.56 15.68 21.50
N GLU A 394 4.25 16.77 21.83
CA GLU A 394 3.64 18.10 21.91
C GLU A 394 3.17 18.60 20.54
N THR A 395 4.01 18.43 19.51
CA THR A 395 3.66 18.81 18.13
C THR A 395 2.46 18.01 17.62
N PHE A 396 2.46 16.70 17.83
CA PHE A 396 1.34 15.82 17.49
C PHE A 396 0.05 16.24 18.21
N SER A 397 0.15 16.56 19.51
CA SER A 397 -1.00 17.03 20.30
C SER A 397 -1.54 18.37 19.77
N TYR A 398 -0.65 19.29 19.40
CA TYR A 398 -1.05 20.57 18.79
C TYR A 398 -1.76 20.37 17.44
N MET A 399 -1.22 19.52 16.57
CA MET A 399 -1.82 19.20 15.27
C MET A 399 -3.20 18.56 15.46
N LYS A 400 -3.33 17.62 16.40
CA LYS A 400 -4.60 16.98 16.74
C LYS A 400 -5.64 18.00 17.22
N ASN A 401 -5.27 18.90 18.13
CA ASN A 401 -6.16 19.95 18.63
C ASN A 401 -6.61 20.92 17.51
N THR A 402 -5.80 21.11 16.49
CA THR A 402 -6.12 21.97 15.35
C THR A 402 -7.19 21.34 14.44
N ILE A 403 -7.14 20.02 14.26
CA ILE A 403 -8.14 19.28 13.48
C ILE A 403 -9.45 19.11 14.27
N GLY A 404 -9.35 18.86 15.58
CA GLY A 404 -10.47 18.56 16.46
C GLY A 404 -10.57 17.06 16.79
N ASP A 405 -11.49 16.73 17.69
CA ASP A 405 -11.70 15.33 18.13
C ASP A 405 -12.66 14.54 17.24
N ASP A 406 -13.37 15.23 16.33
CA ASP A 406 -14.27 14.60 15.38
C ASP A 406 -13.50 13.67 14.42
N THR A 407 -14.11 12.55 14.08
CA THR A 407 -13.51 11.54 13.20
C THR A 407 -14.46 11.27 12.04
N ASP A 408 -14.56 12.26 11.17
CA ASP A 408 -15.49 12.32 10.04
C ASP A 408 -14.81 12.78 8.75
N LEU A 409 -15.61 12.97 7.69
CA LEU A 409 -15.12 13.40 6.38
C LEU A 409 -14.55 14.84 6.39
N ASP A 410 -15.01 15.73 7.27
CA ASP A 410 -14.44 17.09 7.39
C ASP A 410 -13.03 17.01 7.93
N SER A 411 -12.85 16.27 9.02
CA SER A 411 -11.55 16.05 9.67
C SER A 411 -10.55 15.40 8.72
N LEU A 412 -10.99 14.39 7.95
CA LEU A 412 -10.20 13.77 6.91
C LEU A 412 -9.81 14.75 5.79
N GLY A 413 -10.78 15.56 5.32
CA GLY A 413 -10.56 16.56 4.28
C GLY A 413 -9.55 17.63 4.69
N ARG A 414 -9.59 18.07 5.96
CA ARG A 414 -8.64 19.05 6.50
C ARG A 414 -7.22 18.49 6.55
N ILE A 415 -7.05 17.26 7.02
CA ILE A 415 -5.74 16.59 7.04
C ILE A 415 -5.19 16.48 5.61
N LEU A 416 -6.02 16.10 4.63
CA LEU A 416 -5.60 16.00 3.23
C LEU A 416 -5.19 17.36 2.64
N LEU A 417 -5.85 18.46 3.03
CA LEU A 417 -5.42 19.81 2.64
C LEU A 417 -4.02 20.15 3.19
N GLU A 418 -3.76 19.83 4.46
CA GLU A 418 -2.45 20.06 5.10
C GLU A 418 -1.34 19.20 4.46
N MET A 419 -1.69 17.99 4.02
CA MET A 419 -0.79 17.10 3.26
C MET A 419 -0.62 17.52 1.78
N SER A 420 -1.27 18.60 1.34
CA SER A 420 -1.31 19.05 -0.06
C SER A 420 -1.98 18.09 -1.05
N GLU A 421 -2.80 17.17 -0.55
CA GLU A 421 -3.58 16.18 -1.30
C GLU A 421 -4.95 16.75 -1.70
N TYR A 422 -4.90 17.86 -2.46
CA TYR A 422 -6.08 18.69 -2.73
C TYR A 422 -7.19 17.96 -3.48
N GLN A 423 -6.82 17.03 -4.39
CA GLN A 423 -7.80 16.27 -5.18
C GLN A 423 -8.58 15.27 -4.31
N GLN A 424 -7.91 14.66 -3.35
CA GLN A 424 -8.48 13.71 -2.40
C GLN A 424 -9.34 14.47 -1.38
N ALA A 425 -8.85 15.61 -0.87
CA ALA A 425 -9.65 16.50 -0.04
C ALA A 425 -10.96 16.91 -0.74
N ARG A 426 -10.89 17.27 -2.03
CA ARG A 426 -12.04 17.60 -2.87
C ARG A 426 -13.05 16.44 -2.92
N LYS A 427 -12.59 15.20 -3.12
CA LYS A 427 -13.46 14.00 -3.09
C LYS A 427 -14.11 13.80 -1.73
N CYS A 428 -13.38 13.97 -0.63
CA CYS A 428 -13.91 13.88 0.73
C CYS A 428 -15.04 14.87 0.96
N TYR A 429 -14.85 16.14 0.61
CA TYR A 429 -15.88 17.16 0.79
C TYR A 429 -17.09 16.98 -0.12
N ARG A 430 -16.90 16.53 -1.37
CA ARG A 430 -18.03 16.16 -2.24
C ARG A 430 -18.85 15.01 -1.64
N ARG A 431 -18.18 13.96 -1.16
CA ARG A 431 -18.85 12.83 -0.49
C ARG A 431 -19.61 13.29 0.75
N MET A 432 -19.02 14.20 1.52
CA MET A 432 -19.69 14.78 2.70
C MET A 432 -20.97 15.52 2.31
N LEU A 433 -20.97 16.31 1.23
CA LEU A 433 -22.16 16.99 0.71
C LEU A 433 -23.25 16.00 0.26
N ASP A 434 -22.85 14.92 -0.41
CA ASP A 434 -23.78 13.88 -0.88
C ASP A 434 -24.42 13.12 0.30
N GLU A 435 -23.67 12.85 1.36
CA GLU A 435 -24.11 12.05 2.51
C GLU A 435 -24.94 12.85 3.52
N THR A 436 -24.71 14.16 3.69
CA THR A 436 -25.31 14.91 4.81
C THR A 436 -26.71 15.49 4.57
N GLN A 437 -27.22 15.64 3.34
CA GLN A 437 -28.50 16.31 2.96
C GLN A 437 -28.73 17.74 3.49
N LEU A 438 -28.08 18.14 4.58
CA LEU A 438 -27.93 19.48 5.10
C LEU A 438 -26.61 20.01 4.57
N ALA A 439 -26.68 21.12 3.83
CA ALA A 439 -25.51 21.90 3.45
C ALA A 439 -24.70 22.25 4.71
N SER A 440 -23.70 21.42 5.00
CA SER A 440 -22.71 21.73 6.02
C SER A 440 -21.86 22.84 5.42
N GLY A 441 -21.96 24.04 5.99
CA GLY A 441 -21.13 25.18 5.56
C GLY A 441 -19.65 24.82 5.57
N ASN A 442 -19.24 23.88 6.43
CA ASN A 442 -17.88 23.34 6.47
C ASN A 442 -17.54 22.52 5.22
N ALA A 443 -18.46 21.69 4.72
CA ALA A 443 -18.24 20.89 3.51
C ALA A 443 -18.10 21.77 2.27
N ALA A 444 -18.97 22.77 2.10
CA ALA A 444 -18.88 23.72 0.99
C ALA A 444 -17.63 24.63 1.09
N LEU A 445 -17.27 25.06 2.30
CA LEU A 445 -16.05 25.83 2.55
C LEU A 445 -14.79 25.01 2.25
N GLY A 446 -14.74 23.77 2.75
CA GLY A 446 -13.65 22.83 2.49
C GLY A 446 -13.50 22.53 1.01
N LEU A 447 -14.63 22.31 0.31
CA LEU A 447 -14.65 22.09 -1.13
C LEU A 447 -14.13 23.30 -1.92
N GLY A 448 -14.59 24.51 -1.59
CA GLY A 448 -14.11 25.76 -2.20
C GLY A 448 -12.61 25.97 -2.00
N LYS A 449 -12.10 25.69 -0.79
CA LYS A 449 -10.64 25.73 -0.51
C LYS A 449 -9.88 24.72 -1.36
N ALA A 450 -10.35 23.47 -1.42
CA ALA A 450 -9.71 22.42 -2.22
C ALA A 450 -9.67 22.78 -3.72
N CYS A 451 -10.77 23.27 -4.29
CA CYS A 451 -10.84 23.71 -5.69
C CYS A 451 -9.91 24.90 -5.97
N THR A 452 -9.81 25.86 -5.04
CA THR A 452 -8.87 26.99 -5.14
C THR A 452 -7.43 26.49 -5.25
N LEU A 453 -7.05 25.54 -4.39
CA LEU A 453 -5.70 24.96 -4.37
C LEU A 453 -5.45 24.06 -5.61
N CYS A 454 -6.50 23.51 -6.21
CA CYS A 454 -6.45 22.81 -7.50
C CYS A 454 -6.40 23.75 -8.72
N LYS A 455 -6.38 25.08 -8.53
CA LYS A 455 -6.44 26.09 -9.59
C LYS A 455 -7.72 26.05 -10.45
N GLU A 456 -8.82 25.56 -9.89
CA GLU A 456 -10.14 25.54 -10.54
C GLU A 456 -10.99 26.70 -9.99
N ALA A 457 -10.73 27.91 -10.49
CA ALA A 457 -11.29 29.14 -9.95
C ALA A 457 -12.83 29.22 -10.03
N ASP A 458 -13.42 28.72 -11.12
CA ASP A 458 -14.87 28.78 -11.35
C ASP A 458 -15.65 27.88 -10.38
N GLU A 459 -15.19 26.64 -10.18
CA GLU A 459 -15.80 25.68 -9.25
C GLU A 459 -15.59 26.13 -7.78
N SER A 460 -14.43 26.73 -7.48
CA SER A 460 -14.19 27.33 -6.16
C SER A 460 -15.18 28.44 -5.83
N LEU A 461 -15.38 29.39 -6.76
CA LEU A 461 -16.24 30.54 -6.55
C LEU A 461 -17.70 30.11 -6.30
N GLU A 462 -18.19 29.12 -7.03
CA GLU A 462 -19.54 28.56 -6.86
C GLU A 462 -19.76 28.03 -5.44
N HIS A 463 -18.85 27.20 -4.94
CA HIS A 463 -18.96 26.60 -3.61
C HIS A 463 -18.74 27.61 -2.47
N LEU A 464 -17.81 28.56 -2.63
CA LEU A 464 -17.62 29.63 -1.66
C LEU A 464 -18.85 30.55 -1.59
N GLN A 465 -19.51 30.84 -2.71
CA GLN A 465 -20.77 31.59 -2.71
C GLN A 465 -21.90 30.83 -2.02
N GLU A 466 -21.91 29.49 -2.11
CA GLU A 466 -22.89 28.65 -1.42
C GLU A 466 -22.75 28.73 0.11
N THR A 467 -21.53 28.91 0.64
CA THR A 467 -21.30 29.15 2.08
C THR A 467 -21.91 30.47 2.58
N LEU A 468 -22.07 31.45 1.68
CA LEU A 468 -22.58 32.79 1.99
C LEU A 468 -24.11 32.91 1.81
N ARG A 469 -24.78 31.87 1.30
CA ARG A 469 -26.24 31.88 1.16
C ARG A 469 -26.89 31.69 2.54
N PRO A 470 -27.79 32.60 2.99
CA PRO A 470 -28.45 32.47 4.28
C PRO A 470 -29.27 31.17 4.33
N ARG A 471 -29.06 30.35 5.38
CA ARG A 471 -29.86 29.15 5.64
C ARG A 471 -31.33 29.56 5.71
N LYS A 472 -32.15 29.10 4.77
CA LYS A 472 -33.60 29.24 4.88
C LYS A 472 -34.04 28.44 6.10
N ILE A 473 -34.37 29.14 7.18
CA ILE A 473 -35.02 28.55 8.34
C ILE A 473 -36.36 28.00 7.83
N PRO A 474 -36.66 26.70 7.98
CA PRO A 474 -37.97 26.19 7.63
C PRO A 474 -39.00 26.89 8.51
N THR A 475 -39.86 27.70 7.89
CA THR A 475 -41.06 28.22 8.55
C THR A 475 -42.02 27.06 8.76
N ASN A 476 -42.42 26.87 10.03
CA ASN A 476 -43.33 25.82 10.51
C ASN A 476 -44.56 25.58 9.64
#